data_AF-A0AAU7MWT8-F1
#
_entry.id   AF-A0AAU7MWT8-F1
#
_cell.length_a   1.000
_cell.length_b   1.000
_cell.length_c   1.000
_cell.angle_alpha   90.00
_cell.angle_beta   90.00
_cell.angle_gamma   90.00
#
_symmetry.space_group_name_H-M   'P 1'
#
loop_
_entity.id
_entity.type
_entity.pdbx_description
1 polymer ?
#
loop_
_entity_poly.entity_id
_entity_poly.type
_entity_poly.pdbx_seq_one_letter_code
_entity_poly.pdbx_strand_id
1 'polypeptide(L)'
;MKIRMEQEENQIVQICQEFAKKADQLEVKGCNDLDYKENGFIEDFNKLFSQYCYGKQNRTHSGLNFRQPPRYSNVAYAKREIIEKKSKTRYQVTFEKEPKIGSIRFIIDKKHGSWKIIRFETFLGVANQRKTEAEEIWRKHRL
;
A
#
# COMPACT_ATOMS: atom_id res chain seq x y z
N MET A 1 -2.84 0.12 -29.38
CA MET A 1 -2.35 -0.69 -28.23
C MET A 1 -1.90 0.17 -27.03
N LYS A 2 -1.34 1.39 -27.24
CA LYS A 2 -0.97 2.34 -26.16
C LYS A 2 -2.14 2.78 -25.26
N ILE A 3 -3.29 3.16 -25.83
CA ILE A 3 -4.46 3.67 -25.07
C ILE A 3 -4.97 2.68 -24.00
N ARG A 4 -4.99 1.37 -24.30
CA ARG A 4 -5.45 0.36 -23.34
C ARG A 4 -4.47 0.11 -22.20
N MET A 5 -3.16 0.27 -22.43
CA MET A 5 -2.16 0.13 -21.36
C MET A 5 -2.23 1.30 -20.40
N GLU A 6 -2.42 2.51 -20.91
CA GLU A 6 -2.59 3.72 -20.11
C GLU A 6 -3.85 3.66 -19.24
N GLN A 7 -4.96 3.12 -19.77
CA GLN A 7 -6.18 2.87 -18.99
C GLN A 7 -5.99 1.84 -17.86
N GLU A 8 -5.30 0.73 -18.14
CA GLU A 8 -5.00 -0.29 -17.11
C GLU A 8 -4.08 0.27 -16.03
N GLU A 9 -3.03 0.99 -16.39
CA GLU A 9 -2.10 1.61 -15.45
C GLU A 9 -2.78 2.65 -14.55
N ASN A 10 -3.66 3.49 -15.14
CA ASN A 10 -4.47 4.44 -14.36
C ASN A 10 -5.39 3.72 -13.36
N GLN A 11 -6.02 2.62 -13.77
CA GLN A 11 -6.84 1.79 -12.87
C GLN A 11 -6.00 1.22 -11.72
N ILE A 12 -4.79 0.75 -12.01
CA ILE A 12 -3.89 0.16 -11.02
C ILE A 12 -3.46 1.21 -9.97
N VAL A 13 -3.13 2.42 -10.40
CA VAL A 13 -2.83 3.53 -9.48
C VAL A 13 -4.03 3.87 -8.63
N GLN A 14 -5.22 3.98 -9.24
CA GLN A 14 -6.45 4.32 -8.53
C GLN A 14 -6.78 3.31 -7.43
N ILE A 15 -6.61 2.01 -7.69
CA ILE A 15 -6.75 0.94 -6.68
C ILE A 15 -5.84 1.22 -5.46
N CYS A 16 -4.59 1.59 -5.69
CA CYS A 16 -3.63 1.88 -4.62
C CYS A 16 -4.00 3.14 -3.84
N GLN A 17 -4.36 4.23 -4.53
CA GLN A 17 -4.74 5.50 -3.90
C GLN A 17 -6.02 5.35 -3.07
N GLU A 18 -7.05 4.69 -3.60
CA GLU A 18 -8.32 4.47 -2.89
C GLU A 18 -8.14 3.59 -1.67
N PHE A 19 -7.40 2.48 -1.80
CA PHE A 19 -7.07 1.62 -0.66
C PHE A 19 -6.32 2.42 0.41
N ALA A 20 -5.28 3.15 0.03
CA ALA A 20 -4.48 3.93 0.97
C ALA A 20 -5.32 4.99 1.70
N LYS A 21 -6.12 5.76 0.97
CA LYS A 21 -7.00 6.78 1.54
C LYS A 21 -8.00 6.19 2.53
N LYS A 22 -8.69 5.09 2.16
CA LYS A 22 -9.68 4.45 3.03
C LYS A 22 -9.02 3.80 4.24
N ALA A 23 -7.89 3.12 4.07
CA ALA A 23 -7.15 2.52 5.16
C ALA A 23 -6.68 3.58 6.16
N ASP A 24 -6.18 4.72 5.66
CA ASP A 24 -5.79 5.88 6.46
C ASP A 24 -6.97 6.41 7.30
N GLN A 25 -8.13 6.61 6.67
CA GLN A 25 -9.34 7.07 7.36
C GLN A 25 -9.80 6.12 8.48
N LEU A 26 -9.75 4.80 8.24
CA LEU A 26 -10.08 3.81 9.26
C LEU A 26 -9.07 3.84 10.41
N GLU A 27 -7.77 3.97 10.11
CA GLU A 27 -6.70 4.06 11.11
C GLU A 27 -6.81 5.33 11.95
N VAL A 28 -7.07 6.49 11.34
CA VAL A 28 -7.30 7.76 12.03
C VAL A 28 -8.54 7.67 12.94
N LYS A 29 -9.64 7.11 12.44
CA LYS A 29 -10.85 6.89 13.26
C LYS A 29 -10.56 5.99 14.46
N GLY A 30 -9.91 4.84 14.25
CA GLY A 30 -9.51 3.93 15.33
C GLY A 30 -8.45 4.49 16.29
N CYS A 31 -7.71 5.52 15.89
CA CYS A 31 -6.78 6.22 16.78
C CYS A 31 -7.50 7.19 17.72
N ASN A 32 -8.54 7.88 17.21
CA ASN A 32 -9.24 8.94 17.92
C ASN A 32 -10.47 8.44 18.71
N ASP A 33 -10.97 7.25 18.41
CA ASP A 33 -12.16 6.66 19.01
C ASP A 33 -11.84 5.25 19.55
N LEU A 34 -11.71 5.14 20.88
CA LEU A 34 -11.38 3.89 21.55
C LEU A 34 -12.50 2.85 21.42
N ASP A 35 -13.77 3.27 21.45
CA ASP A 35 -14.90 2.33 21.32
C ASP A 35 -14.92 1.75 19.90
N TYR A 36 -14.80 2.60 18.89
CA TYR A 36 -14.69 2.14 17.51
C TYR A 36 -13.45 1.25 17.29
N LYS A 37 -12.32 1.57 17.91
CA LYS A 37 -11.10 0.76 17.84
C LYS A 37 -11.32 -0.67 18.35
N GLU A 38 -12.06 -0.83 19.43
CA GLU A 38 -12.33 -2.11 20.07
C GLU A 38 -13.45 -2.89 19.38
N ASN A 39 -14.48 -2.20 18.87
CA ASN A 39 -15.70 -2.86 18.42
C ASN A 39 -15.94 -2.81 16.90
N GLY A 40 -15.39 -1.85 16.16
CA GLY A 40 -15.72 -1.62 14.74
C GLY A 40 -14.53 -1.70 13.78
N PHE A 41 -13.34 -1.31 14.20
CA PHE A 41 -12.19 -1.14 13.31
C PHE A 41 -11.83 -2.41 12.54
N ILE A 42 -11.78 -3.57 13.21
CA ILE A 42 -11.37 -4.83 12.56
C ILE A 42 -12.35 -5.23 11.46
N GLU A 43 -13.65 -5.09 11.71
CA GLU A 43 -14.68 -5.43 10.74
C GLU A 43 -14.57 -4.55 9.50
N ASP A 44 -14.50 -3.23 9.68
CA ASP A 44 -14.41 -2.28 8.57
C ASP A 44 -13.09 -2.42 7.79
N PHE A 45 -11.99 -2.68 8.48
CA PHE A 45 -10.70 -2.93 7.83
C PHE A 45 -10.73 -4.23 7.01
N ASN A 46 -11.33 -5.30 7.53
CA ASN A 46 -11.47 -6.58 6.79
C ASN A 46 -12.39 -6.45 5.57
N LYS A 47 -13.44 -5.63 5.65
CA LYS A 47 -14.29 -5.28 4.50
C LYS A 47 -13.47 -4.56 3.42
N LEU A 48 -12.71 -3.52 3.81
CA LEU A 48 -11.81 -2.81 2.89
C LEU A 48 -10.78 -3.76 2.27
N PHE A 49 -10.17 -4.61 3.08
CA PHE A 49 -9.18 -5.59 2.61
C PHE A 49 -9.76 -6.53 1.56
N SER A 50 -10.98 -7.04 1.79
CA SER A 50 -11.64 -7.98 0.87
C SER A 50 -11.93 -7.33 -0.49
N GLN A 51 -12.19 -6.03 -0.51
CA GLN A 51 -12.40 -5.26 -1.75
C GLN A 51 -11.12 -5.10 -2.56
N TYR A 52 -10.02 -4.69 -1.92
CA TYR A 52 -8.81 -4.24 -2.63
C TYR A 52 -7.64 -5.24 -2.64
N CYS A 53 -7.66 -6.28 -1.81
CA CYS A 53 -6.51 -7.17 -1.59
C CYS A 53 -6.84 -8.67 -1.82
N TYR A 54 -5.81 -9.47 -2.12
CA TYR A 54 -5.91 -10.94 -2.08
C TYR A 54 -5.40 -11.50 -0.74
N GLY A 55 -6.16 -12.45 -0.17
CA GLY A 55 -5.79 -13.21 1.02
C GLY A 55 -6.89 -13.23 2.07
N LYS A 56 -6.78 -14.12 3.06
CA LYS A 56 -7.50 -14.02 4.33
C LYS A 56 -6.57 -13.31 5.30
N GLN A 57 -6.83 -12.05 5.61
CA GLN A 57 -6.15 -11.43 6.73
C GLN A 57 -7.02 -11.60 7.97
N ASN A 58 -6.56 -12.45 8.89
CA ASN A 58 -7.10 -12.47 10.25
C ASN A 58 -6.40 -11.34 11.02
N ARG A 59 -6.73 -10.07 10.74
CA ARG A 59 -6.29 -8.99 11.63
C ARG A 59 -6.92 -9.24 13.00
N THR A 60 -6.07 -9.43 14.00
CA THR A 60 -6.44 -9.49 15.41
C THR A 60 -6.08 -8.15 16.06
N HIS A 61 -6.73 -7.77 17.16
CA HIS A 61 -6.44 -6.53 17.89
C HIS A 61 -4.95 -6.38 18.24
N SER A 62 -4.23 -7.49 18.45
CA SER A 62 -2.79 -7.54 18.75
C SER A 62 -1.87 -7.26 17.55
N GLY A 63 -2.38 -7.31 16.32
CA GLY A 63 -1.64 -6.98 15.10
C GLY A 63 -1.64 -5.50 14.73
N LEU A 64 -2.47 -4.69 15.41
CA LEU A 64 -2.60 -3.26 15.14
C LEU A 64 -1.64 -2.48 16.02
N ASN A 65 -0.44 -2.26 15.50
CA ASN A 65 0.50 -1.37 16.16
C ASN A 65 0.12 0.10 15.85
N PHE A 66 -0.95 0.58 16.49
CA PHE A 66 -1.39 1.99 16.47
C PHE A 66 -0.34 2.95 17.06
N ARG A 67 0.77 2.43 17.61
CA ARG A 67 1.90 3.23 18.10
C ARG A 67 2.79 3.80 16.98
N GLN A 68 2.57 3.44 15.72
CA GLN A 68 3.21 4.08 14.56
C GLN A 68 2.13 4.68 13.64
N PRO A 69 2.28 5.95 13.24
CA PRO A 69 1.24 6.71 12.55
C PRO A 69 0.84 6.10 11.20
N PRO A 70 -0.31 6.53 10.62
CA PRO A 70 -0.91 5.93 9.44
C PRO A 70 0.09 5.84 8.29
N ARG A 71 0.43 4.62 7.91
CA ARG A 71 1.44 4.37 6.89
C ARG A 71 1.00 4.92 5.55
N TYR A 72 -0.31 4.84 5.29
CA TYR A 72 -0.95 5.11 4.01
C TYR A 72 -1.11 6.59 3.68
N SER A 73 -1.17 7.50 4.67
CA SER A 73 -1.17 8.95 4.46
C SER A 73 -0.08 9.43 3.49
N ASN A 74 1.09 8.78 3.52
CA ASN A 74 2.22 9.14 2.67
C ASN A 74 1.93 9.03 1.16
N VAL A 75 0.96 8.22 0.75
CA VAL A 75 0.52 8.12 -0.66
C VAL A 75 -0.01 9.45 -1.17
N ALA A 76 -0.77 10.18 -0.35
CA ALA A 76 -1.35 11.47 -0.73
C ALA A 76 -0.30 12.60 -0.87
N TYR A 77 0.87 12.42 -0.26
CA TYR A 77 1.97 13.39 -0.26
C TYR A 77 3.16 12.92 -1.10
N ALA A 78 2.95 11.98 -2.01
CA ALA A 78 3.99 11.52 -2.92
C ALA A 78 4.40 12.65 -3.87
N LYS A 79 5.71 12.79 -4.09
CA LYS A 79 6.28 13.72 -5.08
C LYS A 79 5.99 13.25 -6.50
N ARG A 80 6.03 11.94 -6.72
CA ARG A 80 5.71 11.30 -8.00
C ARG A 80 5.25 9.86 -7.81
N GLU A 81 4.55 9.38 -8.84
CA GLU A 81 4.08 8.02 -8.96
C GLU A 81 4.91 7.31 -10.04
N ILE A 82 5.41 6.12 -9.72
CA ILE A 82 6.21 5.30 -10.63
C ILE A 82 5.50 3.97 -10.80
N ILE A 83 5.07 3.67 -12.00
CA ILE A 83 4.38 2.42 -12.35
C ILE A 83 5.32 1.56 -13.18
N GLU A 84 5.53 0.32 -12.74
CA GLU A 84 6.37 -0.65 -13.42
C GLU A 84 5.60 -1.94 -13.66
N LYS A 85 5.43 -2.30 -14.94
CA LYS A 85 4.89 -3.61 -15.32
C LYS A 85 5.96 -4.69 -15.11
N LYS A 86 5.80 -5.52 -14.09
CA LYS A 86 6.75 -6.62 -13.79
C LYS A 86 6.41 -7.89 -14.58
N SER A 87 5.15 -8.10 -14.94
CA SER A 87 4.70 -9.18 -15.83
C SER A 87 3.34 -8.87 -16.47
N LYS A 88 2.79 -9.80 -17.27
CA LYS A 88 1.42 -9.67 -17.80
C LYS A 88 0.34 -9.55 -16.72
N THR A 89 0.61 -10.03 -15.51
CA THR A 89 -0.35 -10.12 -14.40
C THR A 89 0.16 -9.47 -13.13
N ARG A 90 1.22 -8.65 -13.20
CA ARG A 90 1.81 -8.00 -12.04
C ARG A 90 2.31 -6.59 -12.35
N TYR A 91 1.89 -5.65 -11.49
CA TYR A 91 2.38 -4.29 -11.45
C TYR A 91 3.03 -3.99 -10.10
N GLN A 92 4.01 -3.08 -10.14
CA GLN A 92 4.59 -2.42 -8.99
C GLN A 92 4.29 -0.92 -9.11
N VAL A 93 3.68 -0.34 -8.08
CA VAL A 93 3.41 1.10 -8.03
C VAL A 93 4.16 1.68 -6.85
N THR A 94 5.06 2.64 -7.11
CA THR A 94 5.82 3.35 -6.08
C THR A 94 5.33 4.79 -5.99
N PHE A 95 4.85 5.15 -4.80
CA PHE A 95 4.55 6.52 -4.39
C PHE A 95 5.79 7.06 -3.70
N GLU A 96 6.61 7.78 -4.45
CA GLU A 96 7.93 8.24 -3.98
C GLU A 96 7.83 9.62 -3.34
N LYS A 97 8.44 9.77 -2.16
CA LYS A 97 8.60 11.06 -1.47
C LYS A 97 9.99 11.64 -1.67
N GLU A 98 10.12 12.92 -1.41
CA GLU A 98 11.40 13.61 -1.37
C GLU A 98 11.51 14.40 -0.05
N PRO A 99 12.39 14.00 0.89
CA PRO A 99 13.28 12.82 0.85
C PRO A 99 12.52 11.48 0.81
N LYS A 100 13.16 10.40 0.32
CA LYS A 100 12.53 9.08 0.09
C LYS A 100 11.91 8.41 1.33
N ILE A 101 12.21 8.91 2.53
CA ILE A 101 11.60 8.41 3.76
C ILE A 101 10.08 8.61 3.73
N GLY A 102 9.35 7.53 4.02
CA GLY A 102 7.90 7.50 3.87
C GLY A 102 7.39 7.14 2.48
N SER A 103 8.26 6.85 1.50
CA SER A 103 7.80 6.28 0.22
C SER A 103 7.14 4.92 0.44
N ILE A 104 6.04 4.68 -0.30
CA ILE A 104 5.31 3.41 -0.27
C ILE A 104 5.35 2.77 -1.64
N ARG A 105 5.52 1.45 -1.65
CA ARG A 105 5.42 0.64 -2.85
C ARG A 105 4.32 -0.41 -2.68
N PHE A 106 3.42 -0.52 -3.64
CA PHE A 106 2.41 -1.56 -3.71
C PHE A 106 2.73 -2.55 -4.81
N ILE A 107 2.46 -3.83 -4.56
CA ILE A 107 2.52 -4.89 -5.56
C ILE A 107 1.10 -5.36 -5.81
N ILE A 108 0.67 -5.29 -7.07
CA ILE A 108 -0.69 -5.62 -7.51
C ILE A 108 -0.63 -6.79 -8.49
N ASP A 109 -1.46 -7.81 -8.27
CA ASP A 109 -1.58 -8.97 -9.15
C ASP A 109 -2.97 -9.05 -9.78
N LYS A 110 -3.04 -9.63 -10.99
CA LYS A 110 -4.29 -10.03 -11.62
C LYS A 110 -4.58 -11.51 -11.33
N LYS A 111 -5.71 -11.80 -10.70
CA LYS A 111 -6.24 -13.18 -10.55
C LYS A 111 -7.74 -13.17 -10.80
N HIS A 112 -8.26 -14.21 -11.45
CA HIS A 112 -9.70 -14.34 -11.77
C HIS A 112 -10.33 -13.07 -12.39
N GLY A 113 -9.58 -12.35 -13.23
CA GLY A 113 -10.05 -11.13 -13.90
C GLY A 113 -9.93 -9.83 -13.08
N SER A 114 -9.69 -9.89 -11.77
CA SER A 114 -9.54 -8.71 -10.90
C SER A 114 -8.08 -8.38 -10.59
N TRP A 115 -7.76 -7.09 -10.55
CA TRP A 115 -6.50 -6.57 -10.02
C TRP A 115 -6.66 -6.32 -8.52
N LYS A 116 -5.77 -6.88 -7.70
CA LYS A 116 -5.77 -6.62 -6.24
C LYS A 116 -4.36 -6.53 -5.69
N ILE A 117 -4.23 -5.77 -4.61
CA ILE A 117 -2.97 -5.58 -3.89
C ILE A 117 -2.63 -6.89 -3.18
N ILE A 118 -1.38 -7.34 -3.30
CA ILE A 118 -0.87 -8.56 -2.63
C ILE A 118 0.18 -8.24 -1.57
N ARG A 119 0.76 -7.04 -1.61
CA ARG A 119 1.78 -6.59 -0.67
C ARG A 119 1.95 -5.08 -0.76
N PHE A 120 2.34 -4.49 0.36
CA PHE A 120 2.93 -3.15 0.37
C PHE A 120 4.27 -3.15 1.09
N GLU A 121 5.11 -2.20 0.73
CA GLU A 121 6.47 -2.04 1.23
C GLU A 121 6.73 -0.57 1.56
N THR A 122 7.50 -0.29 2.61
CA THR A 122 7.90 1.08 2.98
C THR A 122 9.40 1.22 2.90
N PHE A 123 9.88 2.34 2.34
CA PHE A 123 11.30 2.62 2.23
C PHE A 123 11.96 2.74 3.61
N LEU A 124 13.10 2.08 3.81
CA LEU A 124 13.89 2.15 5.05
C LEU A 124 15.20 2.94 4.87
N GLY A 125 15.80 2.93 3.69
CA GLY A 125 17.09 3.56 3.46
C GLY A 125 17.84 2.94 2.29
N VAL A 126 19.12 3.25 2.21
CA VAL A 126 20.02 2.73 1.17
C VAL A 126 21.19 2.02 1.84
N ALA A 127 21.37 0.73 1.53
CA ALA A 127 22.54 -0.04 1.91
C ALA A 127 23.67 0.16 0.90
N ASN A 128 24.90 -0.16 1.30
CA ASN A 128 26.06 -0.20 0.42
C ASN A 128 26.34 1.11 -0.34
N GLN A 129 26.10 2.28 0.28
CA GLN A 129 26.30 3.60 -0.35
C GLN A 129 27.69 3.85 -0.95
N ARG A 130 28.70 3.05 -0.58
CA ARG A 130 30.08 3.14 -1.07
C ARG A 130 30.40 2.17 -2.23
N LYS A 131 29.45 1.33 -2.65
CA LYS A 131 29.58 0.46 -3.83
C LYS A 131 28.99 1.15 -5.06
N THR A 132 29.39 0.72 -6.24
CA THR A 132 28.95 1.25 -7.55
C THR A 132 27.43 1.23 -7.74
N GLU A 133 26.71 0.38 -7.01
CA GLU A 133 25.25 0.34 -6.98
C GLU A 133 24.78 0.34 -5.52
N ALA A 134 24.14 1.45 -5.14
CA ALA A 134 23.53 1.59 -3.83
C ALA A 134 22.17 0.86 -3.82
N GLU A 135 21.93 -0.01 -2.84
CA GLU A 135 20.76 -0.87 -2.82
C GLU A 135 19.67 -0.27 -1.91
N GLU A 136 18.49 -0.01 -2.48
CA GLU A 136 17.35 0.45 -1.68
C GLU A 136 16.79 -0.66 -0.79
N ILE A 137 16.67 -0.37 0.50
CA ILE A 137 16.07 -1.29 1.47
C ILE A 137 14.59 -0.95 1.63
N TRP A 138 13.74 -1.94 1.41
CA TRP A 138 12.29 -1.84 1.56
C TRP A 138 11.77 -2.82 2.60
N ARG A 139 11.03 -2.32 3.60
CA ARG A 139 10.37 -3.16 4.60
C ARG A 139 9.10 -3.73 4.00
N LYS A 140 9.03 -5.06 3.92
CA LYS A 140 7.82 -5.77 3.50
C LYS A 140 6.81 -5.78 4.63
N HIS A 141 5.57 -5.42 4.32
CA HIS A 141 4.46 -5.53 5.24
C HIS A 141 3.53 -6.63 4.77
N ARG A 142 3.05 -7.44 5.71
CA ARG A 142 1.91 -8.32 5.44
C ARG A 142 0.70 -7.40 5.32
N LEU A 143 0.08 -7.47 4.14
CA LEU A 143 -1.15 -6.78 3.84
C LEU A 143 -2.20 -7.23 4.81
#